data_AF-A0A251Z9H0-F1
#
_entry.id   AF-A0A251Z9H0-F1
#
_cell.length_a   1.000
_cell.length_b   1.000
_cell.length_c   1.000
_cell.angle_alpha   90.00
_cell.angle_beta   90.00
_cell.angle_gamma   90.00
#
_symmetry.space_group_name_H-M   'P 1'
#
loop_
_entity.id
_entity.type
_entity.pdbx_description
1 polymer ?
#
loop_
_entity_poly.entity_id
_entity_poly.type
_entity_poly.pdbx_seq_one_letter_code
_entity_poly.pdbx_strand_id
1 'polypeptide(L)'
;GFEEGWGGGSLPYLKAQLDGPGSEKKRFPLPIIEGVGLNKLLEDGANLHGAAHPRHRWQRRISSQELAALAATAKLGNVENLLVQQRGPSGRVVDLLVQGSEGSLNLRRDQIRRSLRQLPSTLFVVVKEEPGVWRFDGAGFGHGVGLSQAGAIELAQKGWSSAQILKYYFPGTVLEKLKSLPR
;
A
#
# COMPACT_ATOMS: atom_id res chain seq x y z
N GLY A 1 -1.21 7.29 -8.37
CA GLY A 1 -2.15 6.44 -7.61
C GLY A 1 -2.39 5.14 -8.36
N PHE A 2 -3.05 5.20 -9.52
CA PHE A 2 -3.28 4.00 -10.36
C PHE A 2 -1.97 3.29 -10.77
N GLU A 3 -0.96 4.05 -11.20
CA GLU A 3 0.38 3.56 -11.56
C GLU A 3 1.07 2.74 -10.45
N GLU A 4 0.79 3.02 -9.17
CA GLU A 4 1.37 2.30 -8.02
C GLU A 4 0.71 0.94 -7.81
N GLY A 5 -0.57 0.81 -8.17
CA GLY A 5 -1.33 -0.44 -8.02
C GLY A 5 -1.18 -1.40 -9.19
N TRP A 6 -1.38 -0.90 -10.42
CA TRP A 6 -1.54 -1.77 -11.60
C TRP A 6 -0.71 -1.35 -12.84
N GLY A 7 0.05 -0.27 -12.77
CA GLY A 7 1.06 0.05 -13.78
C GLY A 7 0.54 0.57 -15.13
N GLY A 8 -0.65 1.18 -15.18
CA GLY A 8 -1.12 1.90 -16.37
C GLY A 8 -0.78 3.40 -16.34
N GLY A 9 -1.35 4.15 -17.30
CA GLY A 9 -1.17 5.59 -17.43
C GLY A 9 -1.89 6.38 -16.34
N SER A 10 -1.39 7.60 -16.09
CA SER A 10 -1.93 8.43 -15.03
C SER A 10 -3.38 8.83 -15.28
N LEU A 11 -4.22 8.55 -14.28
CA LEU A 11 -5.63 8.91 -14.31
C LEU A 11 -5.85 10.14 -13.42
N PRO A 12 -6.48 11.20 -13.94
CA PRO A 12 -6.58 12.49 -13.24
C PRO A 12 -7.38 12.40 -11.94
N TYR A 13 -8.23 11.39 -11.79
CA TYR A 13 -9.07 11.12 -10.62
C TYR A 13 -8.52 10.02 -9.68
N LEU A 14 -7.37 9.39 -9.99
CA LEU A 14 -6.71 8.40 -9.12
C LEU A 14 -5.33 8.89 -8.68
N LYS A 15 -5.35 10.03 -7.97
CA LYS A 15 -4.15 10.68 -7.44
C LYS A 15 -3.76 10.10 -6.08
N ALA A 16 -2.46 9.98 -5.84
CA ALA A 16 -1.97 9.63 -4.51
C ALA A 16 -2.27 10.79 -3.55
N GLN A 17 -2.84 10.46 -2.40
CA GLN A 17 -3.05 11.40 -1.29
C GLN A 17 -2.98 10.64 0.02
N LEU A 18 -2.56 11.33 1.09
CA LEU A 18 -2.74 10.82 2.44
C LEU A 18 -4.23 10.89 2.82
N ASP A 19 -4.77 9.79 3.35
CA ASP A 19 -6.17 9.68 3.77
C ASP A 19 -6.32 10.20 5.21
N GLY A 20 -6.42 11.51 5.36
CA GLY A 20 -6.47 12.17 6.66
C GLY A 20 -6.80 13.66 6.56
N PRO A 21 -6.94 14.34 7.72
CA PRO A 21 -7.20 15.77 7.77
C PRO A 21 -6.00 16.58 7.26
N GLY A 22 -6.24 17.86 6.96
CA GLY A 22 -5.20 18.75 6.42
C GLY A 22 -3.95 18.89 7.30
N SER A 23 -4.09 18.76 8.62
CA SER A 23 -2.95 18.73 9.56
C SER A 23 -2.02 17.56 9.30
N GLU A 24 -2.56 16.35 9.12
CA GLU A 24 -1.78 15.15 8.81
C GLU A 24 -1.16 15.23 7.41
N LYS A 25 -1.87 15.81 6.43
CA LYS A 25 -1.31 16.04 5.08
C LYS A 25 -0.09 16.97 5.11
N LYS A 26 -0.05 17.94 6.02
CA LYS A 26 1.13 18.81 6.24
C LYS A 26 2.26 18.08 6.96
N ARG A 27 1.90 17.18 7.89
CA ARG A 27 2.85 16.39 8.68
C ARG A 27 3.55 15.31 7.84
N PHE A 28 2.85 14.73 6.88
CA PHE A 28 3.34 13.70 5.98
C PHE A 28 3.09 14.11 4.50
N PRO A 29 3.86 15.07 3.98
CA PRO A 29 3.73 15.50 2.59
C PRO A 29 4.20 14.39 1.63
N LEU A 30 3.53 14.26 0.49
CA LEU A 30 3.96 13.35 -0.57
C LEU A 30 5.12 13.97 -1.39
N PRO A 31 6.08 13.15 -1.90
CA PRO A 31 6.15 11.70 -1.76
C PRO A 31 6.69 11.24 -0.39
N ILE A 32 6.08 10.22 0.21
CA ILE A 32 6.51 9.60 1.49
C ILE A 32 7.34 8.37 1.16
N ILE A 33 8.49 8.58 0.54
CA ILE A 33 9.28 7.50 -0.06
C ILE A 33 10.16 6.80 0.98
N GLU A 34 11.05 7.46 1.73
CA GLU A 34 11.89 6.79 2.73
C GLU A 34 12.25 7.70 3.91
N GLY A 35 12.83 7.09 4.97
CA GLY A 35 13.37 7.79 6.13
C GLY A 35 12.35 8.08 7.24
N VAL A 36 12.66 9.09 8.06
CA VAL A 36 11.92 9.42 9.29
C VAL A 36 10.42 9.64 9.03
N GLY A 37 10.05 10.23 7.89
CA GLY A 37 8.65 10.47 7.53
C GLY A 37 7.82 9.19 7.33
N LEU A 38 8.38 8.18 6.66
CA LEU A 38 7.69 6.90 6.45
C LEU A 38 7.60 6.11 7.75
N ASN A 39 8.69 5.99 8.50
CA ASN A 39 8.68 5.28 9.79
C ASN A 39 7.69 5.92 10.76
N LYS A 40 7.71 7.25 10.85
CA LYS A 40 6.77 8.00 11.69
C LYS A 40 5.33 7.87 11.21
N LEU A 41 5.07 7.78 9.90
CA LEU A 41 3.72 7.49 9.41
C LEU A 41 3.25 6.11 9.89
N LEU A 42 4.13 5.10 9.84
CA LEU A 42 3.81 3.74 10.27
C LEU A 42 3.64 3.64 11.79
N GLU A 43 4.35 4.46 12.57
CA GLU A 43 4.21 4.54 14.03
C GLU A 43 3.01 5.38 14.48
N ASP A 44 2.80 6.54 13.84
CA ASP A 44 1.93 7.63 14.30
C ASP A 44 0.99 8.11 13.20
N GLY A 45 0.00 7.26 12.88
CA GLY A 45 -1.10 7.62 11.99
C GLY A 45 -2.47 7.36 12.59
N ALA A 46 -2.62 7.58 13.90
CA ALA A 46 -3.89 7.43 14.62
C ALA A 46 -4.97 8.43 14.14
N ASN A 47 -4.57 9.56 13.56
CA ASN A 47 -5.46 10.62 13.08
C ASN A 47 -5.85 10.48 11.60
N LEU A 48 -5.40 9.42 10.94
CA LEU A 48 -5.78 9.12 9.55
C LEU A 48 -7.21 8.59 9.49
N HIS A 49 -7.90 8.82 8.38
CA HIS A 49 -9.23 8.27 8.17
C HIS A 49 -9.16 6.74 8.08
N GLY A 50 -10.05 6.06 8.80
CA GLY A 50 -10.07 4.61 8.93
C GLY A 50 -9.07 4.05 9.94
N ALA A 51 -8.46 4.88 10.79
CA ALA A 51 -7.44 4.43 11.74
C ALA A 51 -7.93 3.39 12.76
N ALA A 52 -9.24 3.36 13.04
CA ALA A 52 -9.88 2.36 13.89
C ALA A 52 -9.98 0.96 13.24
N HIS A 53 -9.71 0.82 11.94
CA HIS A 53 -9.78 -0.48 11.27
C HIS A 53 -8.66 -1.41 11.80
N PRO A 54 -8.94 -2.69 12.10
CA PRO A 54 -7.97 -3.59 12.77
C PRO A 54 -6.72 -3.90 11.94
N ARG A 55 -6.75 -3.63 10.63
CA ARG A 55 -5.58 -3.74 9.73
C ARG A 55 -5.03 -2.38 9.30
N HIS A 56 -5.36 -1.31 10.04
CA HIS A 56 -4.74 0.00 9.82
C HIS A 56 -3.24 -0.08 10.07
N ARG A 57 -2.83 -0.80 11.11
CA ARG A 57 -1.44 -1.16 11.39
C ARG A 57 -1.32 -2.67 11.53
N TRP A 58 -0.20 -3.20 11.06
CA TRP A 58 0.06 -4.62 11.11
C TRP A 58 1.55 -4.89 11.10
N GLN A 59 1.91 -6.01 11.72
CA GLN A 59 3.23 -6.59 11.64
C GLN A 59 3.13 -8.01 11.11
N ARG A 60 4.06 -8.42 10.25
CA ARG A 60 4.19 -9.80 9.77
C ARG A 60 5.64 -10.22 9.83
N ARG A 61 5.90 -11.47 10.22
CA ARG A 61 7.18 -12.11 9.99
C ARG A 61 7.02 -13.09 8.84
N ILE A 62 8.03 -13.17 7.99
CA ILE A 62 8.13 -14.14 6.90
C ILE A 62 9.52 -14.76 6.98
N SER A 63 9.58 -16.08 6.96
CA SER A 63 10.81 -16.87 6.91
C SER A 63 11.14 -17.34 5.49
N SER A 64 12.38 -17.74 5.25
CA SER A 64 12.83 -18.36 4.01
C SER A 64 12.05 -19.64 3.70
N GLN A 65 11.65 -20.39 4.74
CA GLN A 65 10.77 -21.55 4.63
C GLN A 65 9.41 -21.20 4.04
N GLU A 66 8.79 -20.11 4.49
CA GLU A 66 7.51 -19.62 3.92
C GLU A 66 7.67 -19.12 2.48
N LEU A 67 8.87 -18.71 2.08
CA LEU A 67 9.20 -18.30 0.71
C LEU A 67 9.64 -19.46 -0.19
N ALA A 68 9.77 -20.68 0.33
CA ALA A 68 10.38 -21.81 -0.39
C ALA A 68 9.65 -22.13 -1.71
N ALA A 69 8.33 -22.09 -1.74
CA ALA A 69 7.56 -22.34 -2.96
C ALA A 69 7.79 -21.26 -4.04
N LEU A 70 7.88 -19.99 -3.63
CA LEU A 70 8.23 -18.89 -4.51
C LEU A 70 9.66 -19.06 -5.04
N ALA A 71 10.60 -19.36 -4.16
CA ALA A 71 12.00 -19.55 -4.47
C ALA A 71 12.23 -20.72 -5.44
N ALA A 72 11.56 -21.85 -5.23
CA ALA A 72 11.62 -23.00 -6.13
C ALA A 72 11.07 -22.67 -7.52
N THR A 73 9.92 -22.00 -7.60
CA THR A 73 9.29 -21.61 -8.88
C THR A 73 10.19 -20.66 -9.67
N ALA A 74 10.82 -19.71 -8.99
CA ALA A 74 11.67 -18.70 -9.61
C ALA A 74 13.17 -19.08 -9.66
N LYS A 75 13.53 -20.31 -9.25
CA LYS A 75 14.91 -20.83 -9.20
C LYS A 75 15.89 -19.89 -8.48
N LEU A 76 15.51 -19.47 -7.28
CA LEU A 76 16.29 -18.49 -6.49
C LEU A 76 17.36 -19.13 -5.60
N GLY A 77 17.32 -20.45 -5.40
CA GLY A 77 18.05 -21.10 -4.31
C GLY A 77 17.50 -20.64 -2.95
N ASN A 78 18.37 -20.47 -1.96
CA ASN A 78 17.98 -19.96 -0.65
C ASN A 78 17.70 -18.47 -0.72
N VAL A 79 16.55 -17.99 -0.27
CA VAL A 79 16.28 -16.55 -0.19
C VAL A 79 17.17 -15.92 0.87
N GLU A 80 17.93 -14.91 0.48
CA GLU A 80 18.93 -14.25 1.34
C GLU A 80 18.53 -12.81 1.67
N ASN A 81 17.93 -12.08 0.72
CA ASN A 81 17.55 -10.68 0.92
C ASN A 81 16.20 -10.35 0.28
N LEU A 82 15.48 -9.43 0.93
CA LEU A 82 14.30 -8.76 0.40
C LEU A 82 14.61 -7.27 0.35
N LEU A 83 14.81 -6.75 -0.86
CA LEU A 83 15.31 -5.39 -1.08
C LEU A 83 14.23 -4.55 -1.76
N VAL A 84 13.77 -3.50 -1.08
CA VAL A 84 12.87 -2.53 -1.68
C VAL A 84 13.67 -1.69 -2.68
N GLN A 85 13.36 -1.82 -3.97
CA GLN A 85 14.08 -1.10 -5.03
C GLN A 85 13.39 0.20 -5.41
N GLN A 86 12.06 0.23 -5.33
CA GLN A 86 11.30 1.41 -5.67
C GLN A 86 10.02 1.52 -4.84
N ARG A 87 9.70 2.76 -4.44
CA ARG A 87 8.43 3.14 -3.84
C ARG A 87 7.73 4.19 -4.70
N GLY A 88 6.41 4.15 -4.66
CA GLY A 88 5.57 5.20 -5.22
C GLY A 88 5.42 6.39 -4.26
N PRO A 89 4.82 7.51 -4.71
CA PRO A 89 4.62 8.69 -3.88
C PRO A 89 3.89 8.43 -2.56
N SER A 90 3.01 7.42 -2.52
CA SER A 90 2.27 7.04 -1.30
C SER A 90 3.12 6.28 -0.26
N GLY A 91 4.39 5.99 -0.57
CA GLY A 91 5.27 5.15 0.24
C GLY A 91 5.09 3.64 0.02
N ARG A 92 4.10 3.25 -0.78
CA ARG A 92 3.91 1.85 -1.20
C ARG A 92 5.10 1.36 -2.00
N VAL A 93 5.57 0.16 -1.68
CA VAL A 93 6.56 -0.56 -2.47
C VAL A 93 5.94 -0.90 -3.83
N VAL A 94 6.60 -0.47 -4.90
CA VAL A 94 6.20 -0.77 -6.28
C VAL A 94 7.15 -1.73 -6.96
N ASP A 95 8.38 -1.87 -6.46
CA ASP A 95 9.36 -2.88 -6.88
C ASP A 95 10.09 -3.45 -5.65
N LEU A 96 9.95 -4.76 -5.45
CA LEU A 96 10.61 -5.54 -4.40
C LEU A 96 11.46 -6.63 -5.05
N LEU A 97 12.78 -6.56 -4.84
CA LEU A 97 13.70 -7.59 -5.27
C LEU A 97 13.78 -8.69 -4.19
N VAL A 98 13.41 -9.91 -4.57
CA VAL A 98 13.68 -11.14 -3.82
C VAL A 98 15.00 -11.70 -4.35
N GLN A 99 16.05 -11.63 -3.55
CA GLN A 99 17.36 -12.14 -3.91
C GLN A 99 17.61 -13.45 -3.17
N GLY A 100 17.98 -14.49 -3.91
CA GLY A 100 18.49 -15.73 -3.35
C GLY A 100 19.90 -16.07 -3.85
N SER A 101 20.42 -17.19 -3.36
CA SER A 101 21.79 -17.65 -3.60
C SER A 101 22.09 -17.97 -5.07
N GLU A 102 21.08 -18.30 -5.87
CA GLU A 102 21.23 -18.74 -7.27
C GLU A 102 20.58 -17.79 -8.28
N GLY A 103 19.79 -16.82 -7.82
CA GLY A 103 19.05 -15.93 -8.71
C GLY A 103 18.27 -14.85 -7.97
N SER A 104 17.53 -14.07 -8.74
CA SER A 104 16.70 -12.99 -8.20
C SER A 104 15.38 -12.84 -8.95
N LEU A 105 14.37 -12.30 -8.26
CA LEU A 105 13.03 -12.05 -8.77
C LEU A 105 12.56 -10.66 -8.36
N ASN A 106 12.22 -9.81 -9.31
CA ASN A 106 11.53 -8.55 -9.06
C ASN A 106 10.01 -8.77 -9.00
N LEU A 107 9.42 -8.58 -7.83
CA LEU A 107 7.98 -8.52 -7.64
C LEU A 107 7.51 -7.07 -7.76
N ARG A 108 6.63 -6.80 -8.73
CA ARG A 108 6.16 -5.43 -8.98
C ARG A 108 4.70 -5.21 -8.60
N ARG A 109 4.45 -4.13 -7.87
CA ARG A 109 3.10 -3.64 -7.52
C ARG A 109 2.24 -4.74 -6.87
N ASP A 110 1.05 -5.02 -7.40
CA ASP A 110 0.14 -6.05 -6.87
C ASP A 110 0.73 -7.47 -6.89
N GLN A 111 1.76 -7.75 -7.71
CA GLN A 111 2.48 -9.03 -7.66
C GLN A 111 3.10 -9.29 -6.28
N ILE A 112 3.55 -8.23 -5.58
CA ILE A 112 4.12 -8.35 -4.24
C ILE A 112 3.12 -9.04 -3.30
N ARG A 113 1.86 -8.58 -3.27
CA ARG A 113 0.83 -9.17 -2.40
C ARG A 113 0.34 -10.52 -2.89
N ARG A 114 0.30 -10.75 -4.20
CA ARG A 114 -0.10 -12.05 -4.77
C ARG A 114 0.91 -13.15 -4.47
N SER A 115 2.20 -12.80 -4.49
CA SER A 115 3.31 -13.71 -4.16
C SER A 115 3.52 -13.82 -2.65
N LEU A 116 3.41 -12.72 -1.89
CA LEU A 116 3.54 -12.67 -0.44
C LEU A 116 2.16 -12.50 0.23
N ARG A 117 1.32 -13.54 0.13
CA ARG A 117 -0.12 -13.48 0.47
C ARG A 117 -0.42 -13.09 1.92
N GLN A 118 0.53 -13.24 2.83
CA GLN A 118 0.40 -12.81 4.22
C GLN A 118 0.46 -11.30 4.42
N LEU A 119 0.91 -10.52 3.42
CA LEU A 119 1.02 -9.07 3.50
C LEU A 119 -0.33 -8.38 3.20
N PRO A 120 -0.91 -7.64 4.16
CA PRO A 120 -2.19 -6.95 3.96
C PRO A 120 -2.14 -5.86 2.88
N SER A 121 -0.99 -5.22 2.67
CA SER A 121 -0.79 -4.15 1.70
C SER A 121 0.68 -4.06 1.26
N THR A 122 1.00 -3.19 0.30
CA THR A 122 2.38 -2.86 -0.11
C THR A 122 2.97 -1.64 0.62
N LEU A 123 2.26 -1.04 1.57
CA LEU A 123 2.78 0.04 2.41
C LEU A 123 3.44 -0.58 3.65
N PHE A 124 4.74 -0.82 3.58
CA PHE A 124 5.52 -1.39 4.67
C PHE A 124 6.99 -0.98 4.61
N VAL A 125 7.69 -1.15 5.72
CA VAL A 125 9.15 -1.30 5.78
C VAL A 125 9.50 -2.75 6.11
N VAL A 126 10.65 -3.21 5.63
CA VAL A 126 11.15 -4.57 5.85
C VAL A 126 12.47 -4.50 6.62
N VAL A 127 12.57 -5.31 7.67
CA VAL A 127 13.75 -5.45 8.52
C VAL A 127 14.18 -6.91 8.48
N LYS A 128 15.43 -7.18 8.12
CA LYS A 128 16.02 -8.51 8.26
C LYS A 128 16.39 -8.69 9.73
N GLU A 129 15.66 -9.55 10.44
CA GLU A 129 15.90 -9.81 11.86
C GLU A 129 17.06 -10.81 12.02
N GLU A 130 17.04 -11.88 11.23
CA GLU A 130 18.02 -12.98 11.23
C GLU A 130 18.25 -13.50 9.81
N PRO A 131 19.28 -14.32 9.54
CA PRO A 131 19.41 -15.01 8.26
C PRO A 131 18.13 -15.78 7.92
N GLY A 132 17.49 -15.41 6.79
CA GLY A 132 16.26 -16.04 6.35
C GLY A 132 14.99 -15.61 7.10
N VAL A 133 15.02 -14.58 7.95
CA VAL A 133 13.81 -14.08 8.65
C VAL A 133 13.67 -12.57 8.46
N TRP A 134 12.49 -12.15 7.97
CA TRP A 134 12.16 -10.75 7.74
C TRP A 134 10.90 -10.34 8.49
N ARG A 135 10.98 -9.23 9.21
CA ARG A 135 9.84 -8.53 9.78
C ARG A 135 9.38 -7.41 8.86
N PHE A 136 8.08 -7.34 8.68
CA PHE A 136 7.38 -6.31 7.92
C PHE A 136 6.52 -5.51 8.88
N ASP A 137 6.82 -4.23 8.99
CA ASP A 137 6.02 -3.26 9.73
C ASP A 137 5.25 -2.42 8.71
N GLY A 138 3.92 -2.51 8.72
CA GLY A 138 3.11 -1.99 7.62
C GLY A 138 1.77 -1.40 8.03
N ALA A 139 1.15 -0.76 7.04
CA ALA A 139 -0.10 -0.03 7.21
C ALA A 139 -1.11 -0.29 6.10
N GLY A 140 -2.38 -0.16 6.45
CA GLY A 140 -3.53 -0.30 5.57
C GLY A 140 -3.77 -1.73 5.06
N PHE A 141 -4.88 -1.91 4.35
CA PHE A 141 -5.28 -3.18 3.77
C PHE A 141 -5.86 -2.97 2.37
N GLY A 142 -5.38 -3.74 1.39
CA GLY A 142 -5.78 -3.60 0.00
C GLY A 142 -4.75 -2.91 -0.89
N HIS A 143 -5.16 -2.61 -2.12
CA HIS A 143 -4.29 -2.05 -3.17
C HIS A 143 -4.03 -0.54 -3.00
N GLY A 144 -4.88 0.17 -2.26
CA GLY A 144 -4.69 1.60 -1.95
C GLY A 144 -4.92 2.55 -3.11
N VAL A 145 -5.82 2.19 -4.04
CA VAL A 145 -6.21 3.02 -5.18
C VAL A 145 -7.68 3.39 -5.07
N GLY A 146 -8.02 4.66 -5.26
CA GLY A 146 -9.40 5.14 -5.19
C GLY A 146 -9.90 5.29 -3.76
N LEU A 147 -11.05 4.68 -3.45
CA LEU A 147 -11.75 4.87 -2.20
C LEU A 147 -11.30 3.91 -1.09
N SER A 148 -10.95 4.47 0.07
CA SER A 148 -10.76 3.71 1.32
C SER A 148 -12.13 3.45 1.95
N GLN A 149 -12.52 2.18 2.09
CA GLN A 149 -13.81 1.83 2.70
C GLN A 149 -13.87 2.24 4.17
N ALA A 150 -12.81 1.97 4.93
CA ALA A 150 -12.73 2.36 6.33
C ALA A 150 -12.74 3.88 6.51
N GLY A 151 -12.00 4.61 5.65
CA GLY A 151 -12.01 6.07 5.68
C GLY A 151 -13.36 6.67 5.28
N ALA A 152 -14.03 6.11 4.28
CA ALA A 152 -15.40 6.51 3.89
C ALA A 152 -16.41 6.29 5.02
N ILE A 153 -16.34 5.18 5.76
CA ILE A 153 -17.19 4.91 6.93
C ILE A 153 -16.96 5.97 8.01
N GLU A 154 -15.70 6.27 8.34
CA GLU A 154 -15.38 7.30 9.33
C GLU A 154 -15.86 8.70 8.90
N LEU A 155 -15.66 9.06 7.63
CA LEU A 155 -16.13 10.34 7.09
C LEU A 155 -17.66 10.43 7.14
N ALA A 156 -18.37 9.35 6.83
CA ALA A 156 -19.82 9.28 6.95
C ALA A 156 -20.29 9.45 8.42
N GLN A 157 -19.60 8.82 9.37
CA GLN A 157 -19.85 9.02 10.81
C GLN A 157 -19.59 10.47 11.26
N LYS A 158 -18.66 11.16 10.60
CA LYS A 158 -18.41 12.61 10.76
C LYS A 158 -19.41 13.50 10.00
N GLY A 159 -20.47 12.94 9.43
CA GLY A 159 -21.56 13.67 8.79
C GLY A 159 -21.32 14.02 7.31
N TRP A 160 -20.30 13.45 6.66
CA TRP A 160 -20.07 13.70 5.24
C TRP A 160 -21.11 12.96 4.39
N SER A 161 -21.65 13.66 3.39
CA SER A 161 -22.49 13.04 2.36
C SER A 161 -21.69 12.14 1.43
N SER A 162 -22.36 11.19 0.77
CA SER A 162 -21.75 10.34 -0.27
C SER A 162 -21.06 11.17 -1.36
N ALA A 163 -21.65 12.31 -1.74
CA ALA A 163 -21.06 13.22 -2.71
C ALA A 163 -19.74 13.84 -2.24
N GLN A 164 -19.65 14.24 -0.97
CA GLN A 164 -18.41 14.77 -0.38
C GLN A 164 -17.33 13.67 -0.30
N ILE A 165 -17.70 12.46 0.09
CA ILE A 165 -16.78 11.31 0.17
C ILE A 165 -16.24 10.94 -1.22
N LEU A 166 -17.10 10.85 -2.23
CA LEU A 166 -16.67 10.52 -3.60
C LEU A 166 -15.79 11.63 -4.17
N LYS A 167 -16.13 12.90 -3.94
CA LYS A 167 -15.28 14.04 -4.34
C LYS A 167 -13.90 14.01 -3.65
N TYR A 168 -13.82 13.53 -2.41
CA TYR A 168 -12.56 13.39 -1.69
C TYR A 168 -11.66 12.31 -2.31
N TYR A 169 -12.19 11.13 -2.61
CA TYR A 169 -11.40 10.00 -3.13
C TYR A 169 -11.18 10.05 -4.65
N PHE A 170 -12.05 10.72 -5.39
CA PHE A 170 -12.03 10.83 -6.86
C PHE A 170 -12.04 12.30 -7.29
N PRO A 171 -10.95 13.06 -7.05
CA PRO A 171 -10.90 14.48 -7.36
C PRO A 171 -11.11 14.75 -8.86
N GLY A 172 -11.90 15.78 -9.17
CA GLY A 172 -12.22 16.16 -10.55
C GLY A 172 -13.33 15.33 -11.20
N THR A 173 -13.91 14.36 -10.49
CA THR A 173 -15.12 13.64 -10.95
C THR A 173 -16.40 14.42 -10.63
N VAL A 174 -17.46 14.13 -11.38
CA VAL A 174 -18.82 14.63 -11.16
C VAL A 174 -19.77 13.47 -10.97
N LEU A 175 -20.78 13.66 -10.11
CA LEU A 175 -21.86 12.70 -9.93
C LEU A 175 -23.01 13.02 -10.87
N GLU A 176 -23.38 12.04 -11.69
CA GLU A 176 -24.48 12.16 -12.63
C GLU A 176 -25.48 11.03 -12.46
N LYS A 177 -26.77 11.34 -12.68
CA LYS A 177 -27.82 10.33 -12.75
C LYS A 177 -27.76 9.67 -14.12
N LEU A 178 -27.59 8.34 -14.13
CA LEU A 178 -27.67 7.57 -15.38
C LEU A 178 -29.06 7.74 -16.00
N LYS A 179 -29.11 8.23 -17.24
CA LYS A 179 -30.35 8.37 -18.02
C LYS A 179 -30.83 7.04 -18.60
N SER A 180 -29.88 6.15 -18.90
CA SER A 180 -30.07 4.77 -19.33
C SER A 180 -28.77 3.99 -19.10
N LEU A 181 -28.83 2.67 -18.93
CA LEU A 181 -27.62 1.85 -18.95
C LEU A 181 -27.07 1.80 -20.39
N PRO A 182 -25.74 1.87 -20.60
CA PRO A 182 -25.14 1.60 -21.90
C PRO A 182 -25.54 0.19 -22.35
N ARG A 183 -26.01 0.05 -23.60
CA ARG A 183 -26.27 -1.26 -24.22
C ARG A 183 -24.95 -1.96 -24.54
#